data_AF-A0A412HXR0-F1
#
_entry.id   AF-A0A412HXR0-F1
#
_cell.length_a   1.000
_cell.length_b   1.000
_cell.length_c   1.000
_cell.angle_alpha   90.00
_cell.angle_beta   90.00
_cell.angle_gamma   90.00
#
_symmetry.space_group_name_H-M   'P 1'
#
loop_
_entity.id
_entity.type
_entity.pdbx_description
1 polymer ?
#
loop_
_entity_poly.entity_id
_entity_poly.type
_entity_poly.pdbx_seq_one_letter_code
_entity_poly.pdbx_strand_id
1 'polypeptide(L)'
;MNWYDYGARQYDPALGRFMTIDRFTEKYNTMSPYQYGGNNPVNNIDINGDSIIIQPNANGLIDQIKEFFGFDTKYQEIVKADLSQLKKDDAEVSGIISDLEESENIHSITMPKKGEFNSTEYDKEKAEKKISQGSTVFYNPYNQRRSRHENERRTPRVGLSHELQHSFDLDKKIATDETTENGIKLMDVRAINTENKIRSKTGDPKRTTYGTKKVPKELLE
;
A
#
# COMPACT_ATOMS: atom_id res chain seq x y z
N MET A 1 -19.68 -17.93 30.14
CA MET A 1 -18.84 -16.74 29.89
C MET A 1 -18.37 -16.86 28.46
N ASN A 2 -18.65 -15.87 27.61
CA ASN A 2 -18.33 -15.91 26.18
C ASN A 2 -17.16 -14.96 25.94
N TRP A 3 -15.94 -15.45 26.20
CA TRP A 3 -14.73 -14.76 25.77
C TRP A 3 -14.46 -15.08 24.30
N TYR A 4 -13.93 -14.10 23.58
CA TYR A 4 -13.49 -14.29 22.21
C TYR A 4 -12.01 -14.61 22.23
N ASP A 5 -11.67 -15.73 21.58
CA ASP A 5 -10.28 -16.11 21.39
C ASP A 5 -9.72 -15.32 20.20
N TYR A 6 -8.78 -14.43 20.48
CA TYR A 6 -8.05 -13.68 19.48
C TYR A 6 -6.67 -14.29 19.23
N GLY A 7 -6.37 -15.51 19.71
CA GLY A 7 -5.07 -16.15 19.50
C GLY A 7 -4.09 -15.84 20.63
N ALA A 8 -3.46 -14.67 20.64
CA ALA A 8 -2.49 -14.32 21.69
C ALA A 8 -3.12 -14.01 23.05
N ARG A 9 -4.35 -13.48 23.04
CA ARG A 9 -5.07 -13.05 24.23
C ARG A 9 -6.55 -13.39 24.10
N GLN A 10 -7.19 -13.64 25.24
CA GLN A 10 -8.65 -13.78 25.32
C GLN A 10 -9.30 -12.44 25.61
N TYR A 11 -10.27 -12.07 24.79
CA TYR A 11 -11.02 -10.82 24.88
C TYR A 11 -12.35 -11.03 25.59
N ASP A 12 -12.64 -10.19 26.59
CA ASP A 12 -13.95 -10.14 27.24
C ASP A 12 -14.80 -9.01 26.63
N PRO A 13 -15.81 -9.32 25.80
CA PRO A 13 -16.65 -8.31 25.17
C PRO A 13 -17.54 -7.55 26.16
N ALA A 14 -17.84 -8.11 27.34
CA ALA A 14 -18.62 -7.42 28.35
C ALA A 14 -17.79 -6.34 29.06
N LEU A 15 -16.48 -6.56 29.20
CA LEU A 15 -15.54 -5.62 29.82
C LEU A 15 -14.79 -4.73 28.82
N GLY A 16 -14.85 -5.05 27.53
CA GLY A 16 -14.20 -4.31 26.46
C GLY A 16 -12.67 -4.36 26.49
N ARG A 17 -12.07 -5.45 27.01
CA ARG A 17 -10.62 -5.56 27.23
C ARG A 17 -10.11 -6.99 27.13
N PHE A 18 -8.80 -7.15 26.97
CA PHE A 18 -8.14 -8.45 27.09
C PHE A 18 -7.92 -8.84 28.55
N MET A 19 -7.88 -10.15 28.79
CA MET A 19 -7.67 -10.72 30.13
C MET A 19 -6.19 -10.93 30.47
N THR A 20 -5.29 -10.74 29.50
CA THR A 20 -3.84 -10.92 29.64
C THR A 20 -3.07 -9.74 29.04
N ILE A 21 -1.81 -9.58 29.47
CA ILE A 21 -0.91 -8.51 29.03
C ILE A 21 -0.49 -8.74 27.57
N ASP A 22 -0.46 -7.66 26.77
CA ASP A 22 0.07 -7.66 25.42
C ASP A 22 1.58 -7.98 25.39
N ARG A 23 2.00 -8.96 24.57
CA ARG A 23 3.43 -9.28 24.40
C ARG A 23 4.22 -8.17 23.73
N PHE A 24 3.55 -7.26 23.01
CA PHE A 24 4.14 -6.08 22.39
C PHE A 24 3.86 -4.80 23.20
N THR A 25 3.68 -4.90 24.52
CA THR A 25 3.48 -3.73 25.40
C THR A 25 4.55 -2.66 25.20
N GLU A 26 5.80 -3.03 24.93
CA GLU A 26 6.88 -2.06 24.66
C GLU A 26 6.65 -1.23 23.39
N LYS A 27 6.01 -1.82 22.37
CA LYS A 27 5.60 -1.13 21.13
C LYS A 27 4.44 -0.16 21.38
N TYR A 28 3.58 -0.46 22.35
CA TYR A 28 2.40 0.34 22.72
C TYR A 28 2.52 0.93 24.14
N ASN A 29 3.70 1.39 24.52
CA ASN A 29 4.01 1.82 25.89
C ASN A 29 3.11 2.95 26.45
N THR A 30 2.46 3.72 25.57
CA THR A 30 1.50 4.79 25.92
C THR A 30 0.08 4.29 26.15
N MET A 31 -0.18 3.00 25.93
CA MET A 31 -1.49 2.38 26.07
C MET A 31 -1.51 1.36 27.21
N SER A 32 -2.71 1.05 27.70
CA SER A 32 -2.88 -0.04 28.66
C SER A 32 -2.49 -1.37 28.00
N PRO A 33 -1.75 -2.27 28.68
CA PRO A 33 -1.41 -3.60 28.15
C PRO A 33 -2.63 -4.51 27.93
N TYR A 34 -3.81 -4.09 28.39
CA TYR A 34 -5.08 -4.81 28.25
C TYR A 34 -6.05 -4.17 27.24
N GLN A 35 -5.62 -3.11 26.54
CA GLN A 35 -6.44 -2.36 25.59
C GLN A 35 -6.88 -3.24 24.40
N TYR A 36 -8.05 -2.95 23.85
CA TYR A 36 -8.49 -3.47 22.56
C TYR A 36 -8.62 -2.33 21.54
N GLY A 37 -8.01 -2.49 20.36
CA GLY A 37 -8.17 -1.56 19.24
C GLY A 37 -7.81 -0.11 19.56
N GLY A 38 -6.83 0.14 20.43
CA GLY A 38 -6.43 1.46 20.89
C GLY A 38 -7.54 2.25 21.59
N ASN A 39 -8.48 1.57 22.26
CA ASN A 39 -9.72 2.13 22.81
C ASN A 39 -10.62 2.81 21.76
N ASN A 40 -10.46 2.47 20.48
CA ASN A 40 -11.30 2.96 19.40
C ASN A 40 -11.83 1.77 18.55
N PRO A 41 -12.62 0.86 19.16
CA PRO A 41 -13.07 -0.39 18.51
C PRO A 41 -13.99 -0.17 17.31
N VAL A 42 -14.50 1.06 17.13
CA VAL A 42 -15.28 1.45 15.95
C VAL A 42 -14.39 1.59 14.72
N ASN A 43 -13.14 2.03 14.91
CA ASN A 43 -12.21 2.34 13.82
C ASN A 43 -10.98 1.43 13.79
N ASN A 44 -10.77 0.58 14.78
CA ASN A 44 -9.57 -0.22 14.92
C ASN A 44 -9.92 -1.66 15.29
N ILE A 45 -9.12 -2.61 14.80
CA ILE A 45 -9.25 -4.04 15.15
C ILE A 45 -7.92 -4.51 15.72
N ASP A 46 -7.97 -5.22 16.85
CA ASP A 46 -6.81 -5.91 17.42
C ASP A 46 -6.69 -7.29 16.74
N ILE A 47 -5.74 -7.45 15.82
CA ILE A 47 -5.45 -8.71 15.15
C ILE A 47 -4.66 -9.61 16.08
N ASN A 48 -5.00 -10.90 16.09
CA ASN A 48 -4.28 -11.93 16.84
C ASN A 48 -4.12 -11.61 18.34
N GLY A 49 -4.86 -10.63 18.87
CA GLY A 49 -4.75 -10.21 20.26
C GLY A 49 -3.39 -9.63 20.59
N ASP A 50 -2.64 -9.00 19.68
CA ASP A 50 -1.39 -8.31 20.00
C ASP A 50 -1.01 -7.16 19.04
N SER A 51 -1.78 -6.95 17.97
CA SER A 51 -1.42 -6.01 16.91
C SER A 51 -2.63 -5.19 16.46
N ILE A 52 -2.53 -3.85 16.44
CA ILE A 52 -3.67 -2.99 16.07
C ILE A 52 -3.63 -2.62 14.58
N ILE A 53 -4.73 -2.85 13.86
CA ILE A 53 -5.02 -2.20 12.57
C ILE A 53 -5.84 -0.94 12.83
N ILE A 54 -5.42 0.18 12.25
CA ILE A 54 -6.13 1.46 12.29
C ILE A 54 -6.82 1.70 10.95
N GLN A 55 -8.12 2.03 11.00
CA GLN A 55 -9.02 2.25 9.86
C GLN A 55 -9.27 1.02 8.96
N PRO A 56 -10.28 0.18 9.28
CA PRO A 56 -10.89 -0.67 8.27
C PRO A 56 -11.60 0.23 7.25
N ASN A 57 -11.02 0.40 6.07
CA ASN A 57 -11.77 0.80 4.89
C ASN A 57 -12.77 -0.33 4.51
N ALA A 58 -13.46 -0.24 3.37
CA ALA A 58 -14.47 -1.24 2.96
C ALA A 58 -13.99 -2.71 2.94
N ASN A 59 -12.69 -2.95 3.15
CA ASN A 59 -12.05 -4.26 3.32
C ASN A 59 -12.03 -4.78 4.77
N GLY A 60 -12.51 -4.04 5.79
CA GLY A 60 -12.51 -4.51 7.18
C GLY A 60 -13.32 -5.79 7.44
N LEU A 61 -14.45 -5.96 6.74
CA LEU A 61 -15.22 -7.21 6.76
C LEU A 61 -14.48 -8.34 6.03
N ILE A 62 -13.66 -7.98 5.05
CA ILE A 62 -12.96 -8.88 4.14
C ILE A 62 -11.70 -9.43 4.83
N ASP A 63 -11.00 -8.61 5.62
CA ASP A 63 -9.87 -9.03 6.45
C ASP A 63 -10.32 -9.95 7.61
N GLN A 64 -11.52 -9.70 8.19
CA GLN A 64 -12.16 -10.62 9.14
C GLN A 64 -12.46 -12.01 8.53
N ILE A 65 -12.83 -12.08 7.23
CA ILE A 65 -13.05 -13.36 6.53
C ILE A 65 -11.75 -14.14 6.36
N LYS A 66 -10.62 -13.47 6.13
CA LYS A 66 -9.30 -14.13 6.04
C LYS A 66 -8.85 -14.72 7.36
N GLU A 67 -9.01 -13.94 8.43
CA GLU A 67 -8.63 -14.36 9.78
C GLU A 67 -9.51 -15.54 10.26
N PHE A 68 -10.78 -15.57 9.83
CA PHE A 68 -11.71 -16.63 10.21
C PHE A 68 -11.63 -17.90 9.33
N PHE A 69 -11.31 -17.79 8.04
CA PHE A 69 -11.34 -18.94 7.11
C PHE A 69 -9.99 -19.32 6.48
N GLY A 70 -8.93 -18.53 6.67
CA GLY A 70 -7.57 -18.86 6.20
C GLY A 70 -7.36 -18.78 4.68
N PHE A 71 -8.28 -18.17 3.92
CA PHE A 71 -8.15 -18.01 2.47
C PHE A 71 -7.90 -16.56 2.08
N ASP A 72 -7.09 -16.35 1.05
CA ASP A 72 -6.99 -15.04 0.41
C ASP A 72 -8.31 -14.68 -0.28
N THR A 73 -8.65 -13.40 -0.25
CA THR A 73 -9.80 -12.94 -1.04
C THR A 73 -9.38 -12.85 -2.49
N LYS A 74 -10.35 -12.93 -3.42
CA LYS A 74 -10.08 -12.78 -4.85
C LYS A 74 -9.26 -11.53 -5.18
N TYR A 75 -9.47 -10.43 -4.43
CA TYR A 75 -8.65 -9.23 -4.57
C TYR A 75 -7.19 -9.50 -4.19
N GLN A 76 -6.94 -10.08 -3.02
CA GLN A 76 -5.58 -10.36 -2.55
C GLN A 76 -4.85 -11.40 -3.38
N GLU A 77 -5.54 -12.42 -3.88
CA GLU A 77 -4.96 -13.37 -4.84
C GLU A 77 -4.44 -12.65 -6.08
N ILE A 78 -5.23 -11.73 -6.65
CA ILE A 78 -4.83 -10.96 -7.83
C ILE A 78 -3.68 -10.01 -7.52
N VAL A 79 -3.72 -9.30 -6.38
CA VAL A 79 -2.62 -8.41 -5.97
C VAL A 79 -1.32 -9.19 -5.78
N LYS A 80 -1.37 -10.36 -5.11
CA LYS A 80 -0.21 -11.23 -4.94
C LYS A 80 0.32 -11.74 -6.28
N ALA A 81 -0.57 -12.10 -7.20
CA ALA A 81 -0.20 -12.52 -8.55
C ALA A 81 0.47 -11.37 -9.33
N ASP A 82 -0.07 -10.16 -9.25
CA ASP A 82 0.50 -8.97 -9.89
C ASP A 82 1.88 -8.63 -9.32
N LEU A 83 2.06 -8.62 -8.00
CA LEU A 83 3.36 -8.42 -7.35
C LEU A 83 4.39 -9.48 -7.76
N SER A 84 3.96 -10.75 -7.77
CA SER A 84 4.80 -11.87 -8.21
C SER A 84 5.20 -11.75 -9.68
N GLN A 85 4.30 -11.23 -10.52
CA GLN A 85 4.58 -10.99 -11.93
C GLN A 85 5.51 -9.79 -12.12
N LEU A 86 5.32 -8.70 -11.37
CA LEU A 86 6.20 -7.53 -11.41
C LEU A 86 7.66 -7.90 -11.06
N LYS A 87 7.86 -8.73 -10.03
CA LYS A 87 9.18 -9.28 -9.66
C LYS A 87 9.84 -10.07 -10.79
N LYS A 88 9.04 -10.75 -11.63
CA LYS A 88 9.54 -11.50 -12.79
C LYS A 88 9.77 -10.61 -14.01
N ASP A 89 8.98 -9.56 -14.15
CA ASP A 89 9.00 -8.67 -15.32
C ASP A 89 10.28 -7.82 -15.33
N ASP A 90 10.75 -7.34 -14.18
CA ASP A 90 11.92 -6.46 -14.08
C ASP A 90 12.68 -6.59 -12.74
N ALA A 91 14.02 -6.59 -12.80
CA ALA A 91 14.87 -6.79 -11.63
C ALA A 91 14.90 -5.60 -10.67
N GLU A 92 14.80 -4.37 -11.18
CA GLU A 92 14.76 -3.16 -10.35
C GLU A 92 13.41 -3.05 -9.64
N VAL A 93 12.32 -3.32 -10.36
CA VAL A 93 10.98 -3.43 -9.77
C VAL A 93 10.92 -4.56 -8.74
N SER A 94 11.61 -5.68 -8.98
CA SER A 94 11.75 -6.73 -7.98
C SER A 94 12.45 -6.24 -6.72
N GLY A 95 13.55 -5.49 -6.85
CA GLY A 95 14.28 -4.90 -5.73
C GLY A 95 13.42 -3.94 -4.92
N ILE A 96 12.66 -3.08 -5.59
CA ILE A 96 11.69 -2.18 -4.94
C ILE A 96 10.68 -2.96 -4.09
N ILE A 97 10.10 -4.03 -4.63
CA ILE A 97 9.10 -4.82 -3.88
C ILE A 97 9.76 -5.53 -2.70
N SER A 98 10.93 -6.13 -2.88
CA SER A 98 11.69 -6.76 -1.79
C SER A 98 12.01 -5.79 -0.67
N ASP A 99 12.50 -4.59 -1.01
CA ASP A 99 12.81 -3.55 -0.03
C ASP A 99 11.57 -3.10 0.77
N LEU A 100 10.40 -3.03 0.13
CA LEU A 100 9.13 -2.70 0.79
C LEU A 100 8.60 -3.84 1.67
N GLU A 101 8.80 -5.10 1.26
CA GLU A 101 8.43 -6.28 2.04
C GLU A 101 9.31 -6.47 3.28
N GLU A 102 10.57 -6.05 3.21
CA GLU A 102 11.56 -6.14 4.30
C GLU A 102 11.61 -4.88 5.19
N SER A 103 10.84 -3.84 4.86
CA SER A 103 10.85 -2.57 5.60
C SER A 103 10.30 -2.72 7.02
N GLU A 104 10.87 -1.93 7.95
CA GLU A 104 10.32 -1.74 9.31
C GLU A 104 9.01 -0.92 9.28
N ASN A 105 8.74 -0.21 8.18
CA ASN A 105 7.52 0.55 7.97
C ASN A 105 6.40 -0.32 7.39
N ILE A 106 5.16 0.00 7.75
CA ILE A 106 4.00 -0.71 7.24
C ILE A 106 3.59 -0.14 5.88
N HIS A 107 3.74 -0.94 4.83
CA HIS A 107 3.19 -0.66 3.50
C HIS A 107 1.98 -1.55 3.23
N SER A 108 0.86 -0.94 2.86
CA SER A 108 -0.39 -1.67 2.58
C SER A 108 -0.88 -1.41 1.16
N ILE A 109 -1.58 -2.40 0.59
CA ILE A 109 -2.23 -2.28 -0.71
C ILE A 109 -3.73 -2.55 -0.53
N THR A 110 -4.57 -1.62 -0.92
CA THR A 110 -6.02 -1.66 -0.69
C THR A 110 -6.81 -1.19 -1.90
N MET A 111 -8.08 -1.58 -2.01
CA MET A 111 -8.94 -1.15 -3.10
C MET A 111 -9.30 0.34 -2.97
N PRO A 112 -9.16 1.17 -4.04
CA PRO A 112 -9.65 2.55 -4.04
C PRO A 112 -11.17 2.62 -3.87
N LYS A 113 -11.69 3.77 -3.42
CA LYS A 113 -13.14 3.97 -3.40
C LYS A 113 -13.68 3.95 -4.83
N LYS A 114 -14.97 3.62 -4.97
CA LYS A 114 -15.62 3.54 -6.27
C LYS A 114 -15.46 4.85 -7.04
N GLY A 115 -14.80 4.79 -8.19
CA GLY A 115 -14.58 5.93 -9.07
C GLY A 115 -13.21 6.60 -8.92
N GLU A 116 -12.46 6.28 -7.86
CA GLU A 116 -11.10 6.75 -7.66
C GLU A 116 -10.08 5.95 -8.50
N PHE A 117 -8.92 6.55 -8.69
CA PHE A 117 -7.80 5.98 -9.45
C PHE A 117 -6.80 5.33 -8.50
N ASN A 118 -5.77 4.68 -9.07
CA ASN A 118 -4.65 4.24 -8.27
C ASN A 118 -3.91 5.46 -7.72
N SER A 119 -3.42 5.36 -6.48
CA SER A 119 -2.69 6.42 -5.80
C SER A 119 -1.95 5.89 -4.58
N THR A 120 -0.95 6.62 -4.10
CA THR A 120 -0.27 6.35 -2.81
C THR A 120 -0.61 7.43 -1.79
N GLU A 121 -1.16 7.02 -0.64
CA GLU A 121 -1.40 7.88 0.53
C GLU A 121 -0.28 7.72 1.56
N TYR A 122 0.11 8.85 2.16
CA TYR A 122 1.24 8.95 3.09
C TYR A 122 1.13 10.23 3.93
N ASP A 123 1.96 10.34 4.98
CA ASP A 123 2.07 11.52 5.83
C ASP A 123 2.97 12.57 5.15
N LYS A 124 2.35 13.64 4.69
CA LYS A 124 3.02 14.74 3.97
C LYS A 124 4.04 15.47 4.84
N GLU A 125 3.73 15.68 6.12
CA GLU A 125 4.65 16.38 7.02
C GLU A 125 5.91 15.55 7.26
N LYS A 126 5.77 14.22 7.40
CA LYS A 126 6.93 13.32 7.45
C LYS A 126 7.74 13.33 6.16
N ALA A 127 7.08 13.36 5.00
CA ALA A 127 7.75 13.38 3.70
C ALA A 127 8.58 14.66 3.51
N GLU A 128 8.01 15.82 3.84
CA GLU A 128 8.70 17.13 3.81
C GLU A 128 9.93 17.13 4.73
N LYS A 129 9.82 16.47 5.89
CA LYS A 129 10.91 16.32 6.86
C LYS A 129 11.89 15.18 6.52
N LYS A 130 11.72 14.50 5.39
CA LYS A 130 12.52 13.33 4.98
C LYS A 130 12.59 12.25 6.06
N ILE A 131 11.47 12.02 6.74
CA ILE A 131 11.31 10.95 7.72
C ILE A 131 10.81 9.70 6.98
N SER A 132 11.48 8.57 7.23
CA SER A 132 11.12 7.27 6.67
C SER A 132 9.72 6.88 7.16
N GLN A 133 8.87 6.40 6.25
CA GLN A 133 7.49 6.12 6.57
C GLN A 133 6.88 5.04 5.67
N GLY A 134 5.84 4.42 6.20
CA GLY A 134 4.95 3.54 5.47
C GLY A 134 4.02 4.30 4.52
N SER A 135 3.21 3.56 3.78
CA SER A 135 2.26 4.11 2.81
C SER A 135 1.05 3.18 2.61
N THR A 136 -0.03 3.74 2.08
CA THR A 136 -1.18 2.98 1.59
C THR A 136 -1.31 3.16 0.10
N VAL A 137 -1.06 2.11 -0.67
CA VAL A 137 -1.29 2.06 -2.11
C VAL A 137 -2.73 1.68 -2.37
N PHE A 138 -3.48 2.58 -2.98
CA PHE A 138 -4.78 2.28 -3.54
C PHE A 138 -4.60 1.70 -4.94
N TYR A 139 -4.99 0.44 -5.12
CA TYR A 139 -4.82 -0.28 -6.37
C TYR A 139 -6.11 -0.99 -6.81
N ASN A 140 -6.54 -0.74 -8.05
CA ASN A 140 -7.65 -1.45 -8.66
C ASN A 140 -7.18 -2.39 -9.79
N PRO A 141 -7.01 -3.69 -9.51
CA PRO A 141 -6.59 -4.67 -10.52
C PRO A 141 -7.67 -4.97 -11.57
N TYR A 142 -8.93 -4.59 -11.31
CA TYR A 142 -10.05 -4.83 -12.22
C TYR A 142 -10.21 -3.71 -13.26
N ASN A 143 -9.47 -2.62 -13.11
CA ASN A 143 -9.63 -1.43 -13.92
C ASN A 143 -8.89 -1.54 -15.25
N GLN A 144 -9.42 -2.33 -16.18
CA GLN A 144 -8.95 -2.40 -17.57
C GLN A 144 -9.42 -1.19 -18.42
N ARG A 145 -9.51 0.01 -17.83
CA ARG A 145 -10.08 1.19 -18.50
C ARG A 145 -9.28 1.53 -19.75
N ARG A 146 -9.97 1.52 -20.91
CA ARG A 146 -9.52 2.19 -22.13
C ARG A 146 -9.35 3.68 -21.82
N SER A 147 -8.16 4.23 -22.03
CA SER A 147 -7.98 5.68 -22.03
C SER A 147 -8.84 6.30 -23.14
N ARG A 148 -9.50 7.43 -22.88
CA ARG A 148 -10.28 8.16 -23.91
C ARG A 148 -9.37 8.82 -24.97
N HIS A 149 -8.07 8.87 -24.73
CA HIS A 149 -7.08 9.52 -25.59
C HIS A 149 -5.93 8.61 -26.06
N GLU A 150 -5.85 7.38 -25.54
CA GLU A 150 -4.87 6.39 -25.97
C GLU A 150 -5.64 5.10 -26.28
N ASN A 151 -5.50 4.59 -27.49
CA ASN A 151 -6.24 3.45 -28.02
C ASN A 151 -5.83 2.09 -27.38
N GLU A 152 -5.33 2.09 -26.14
CA GLU A 152 -4.60 0.94 -25.58
C GLU A 152 -5.00 0.64 -24.13
N ARG A 153 -5.07 -0.66 -23.82
CA ARG A 153 -5.39 -1.22 -22.50
C ARG A 153 -4.12 -1.25 -21.66
N ARG A 154 -3.89 -0.24 -20.81
CA ARG A 154 -2.82 -0.31 -19.80
C ARG A 154 -3.04 -1.52 -18.90
N THR A 155 -2.07 -2.41 -18.82
CA THR A 155 -2.12 -3.55 -17.90
C THR A 155 -2.21 -3.04 -16.45
N PRO A 156 -3.18 -3.47 -15.61
CA PRO A 156 -3.35 -2.93 -14.26
C PRO A 156 -2.07 -2.90 -13.41
N ARG A 157 -1.22 -3.94 -13.48
CA ARG A 157 0.06 -4.03 -12.76
C ARG A 157 1.09 -2.95 -13.14
N VAL A 158 0.98 -2.35 -14.33
CA VAL A 158 1.77 -1.17 -14.74
C VAL A 158 1.42 0.03 -13.85
N GLY A 159 0.14 0.14 -13.46
CA GLY A 159 -0.29 1.11 -12.45
C GLY A 159 0.24 0.79 -11.07
N LEU A 160 0.25 -0.49 -10.69
CA LEU A 160 0.78 -0.89 -9.40
C LEU A 160 2.27 -0.56 -9.25
N SER A 161 3.10 -0.81 -10.26
CA SER A 161 4.54 -0.50 -10.20
C SER A 161 4.82 1.00 -10.02
N HIS A 162 3.97 1.86 -10.58
CA HIS A 162 4.04 3.31 -10.37
C HIS A 162 3.83 3.69 -8.90
N GLU A 163 2.76 3.17 -8.29
CA GLU A 163 2.44 3.48 -6.89
C GLU A 163 3.45 2.86 -5.89
N LEU A 164 4.02 1.70 -6.24
CA LEU A 164 5.10 1.08 -5.48
C LEU A 164 6.37 1.93 -5.49
N GLN A 165 6.71 2.59 -6.60
CA GLN A 165 7.84 3.54 -6.62
C GLN A 165 7.63 4.67 -5.62
N HIS A 166 6.42 5.24 -5.54
CA HIS A 166 6.13 6.29 -4.55
C HIS A 166 6.29 5.78 -3.12
N SER A 167 5.83 4.56 -2.85
CA SER A 167 6.00 3.91 -1.54
C SER A 167 7.47 3.72 -1.19
N PHE A 168 8.28 3.28 -2.15
CA PHE A 168 9.72 3.11 -2.00
C PHE A 168 10.42 4.45 -1.78
N ASP A 169 10.05 5.47 -2.53
CA ASP A 169 10.62 6.82 -2.38
C ASP A 169 10.39 7.38 -0.97
N LEU A 170 9.21 7.13 -0.40
CA LEU A 170 8.85 7.53 0.96
C LEU A 170 9.65 6.74 2.02
N ASP A 171 9.75 5.42 1.85
CA ASP A 171 10.47 4.53 2.77
C ASP A 171 11.97 4.90 2.82
N LYS A 172 12.58 5.12 1.64
CA LYS A 172 14.00 5.47 1.48
C LYS A 172 14.30 6.96 1.69
N LYS A 173 13.31 7.79 2.03
CA LYS A 173 13.49 9.24 2.28
C LYS A 173 13.98 10.03 1.06
N ILE A 174 13.66 9.55 -0.15
CA ILE A 174 14.02 10.19 -1.43
C ILE A 174 12.83 10.82 -2.14
N ALA A 175 11.61 10.66 -1.61
CA ALA A 175 10.44 11.43 -2.03
C ALA A 175 10.76 12.93 -1.96
N THR A 176 10.48 13.65 -3.04
CA THR A 176 10.83 15.07 -3.15
C THR A 176 9.79 15.83 -3.97
N ASP A 177 9.54 17.06 -3.55
CA ASP A 177 8.72 18.04 -4.27
C ASP A 177 9.53 18.85 -5.30
N GLU A 178 10.83 18.57 -5.45
CA GLU A 178 11.62 19.12 -6.55
C GLU A 178 10.98 18.78 -7.90
N THR A 179 10.97 19.76 -8.80
CA THR A 179 10.32 19.64 -10.10
C THR A 179 11.26 19.85 -11.27
N THR A 180 10.93 19.23 -12.39
CA THR A 180 11.45 19.60 -13.71
C THR A 180 11.11 21.06 -14.06
N GLU A 181 11.74 21.59 -15.12
CA GLU A 181 11.47 22.93 -15.65
C GLU A 181 9.99 23.19 -15.96
N ASN A 182 9.25 22.15 -16.37
CA ASN A 182 7.83 22.24 -16.67
C ASN A 182 6.92 21.83 -15.49
N GLY A 183 7.49 21.65 -14.30
CA GLY A 183 6.76 21.46 -13.05
C GLY A 183 6.18 20.05 -12.87
N ILE A 184 6.88 19.01 -13.33
CA ILE A 184 6.60 17.61 -12.98
C ILE A 184 7.52 17.26 -11.80
N LYS A 185 7.00 16.64 -10.73
CA LYS A 185 7.87 16.26 -9.61
C LYS A 185 8.87 15.19 -10.04
N LEU A 186 10.10 15.25 -9.55
CA LEU A 186 11.12 14.26 -9.89
C LEU A 186 10.74 12.85 -9.41
N MET A 187 9.99 12.73 -8.32
CA MET A 187 9.43 11.45 -7.89
C MET A 187 8.40 10.88 -8.87
N ASP A 188 7.57 11.73 -9.49
CA ASP A 188 6.64 11.30 -10.55
C ASP A 188 7.38 10.86 -11.82
N VAL A 189 8.52 11.49 -12.14
CA VAL A 189 9.39 11.06 -13.24
C VAL A 189 9.98 9.68 -12.96
N ARG A 190 10.52 9.44 -11.75
CA ARG A 190 10.98 8.12 -11.34
C ARG A 190 9.87 7.07 -11.45
N ALA A 191 8.69 7.37 -10.93
CA ALA A 191 7.55 6.47 -11.02
C ALA A 191 7.11 6.18 -12.48
N ILE A 192 7.25 7.14 -13.40
CA ILE A 192 7.07 6.90 -14.84
C ILE A 192 8.15 5.99 -15.42
N ASN A 193 9.42 6.15 -15.04
CA ASN A 193 10.50 5.29 -15.50
C ASN A 193 10.31 3.86 -15.00
N THR A 194 9.96 3.66 -13.72
CA THR A 194 9.60 2.36 -13.14
C THR A 194 8.41 1.73 -13.87
N GLU A 195 7.38 2.53 -14.17
CA GLU A 195 6.25 2.11 -15.00
C GLU A 195 6.70 1.66 -16.41
N ASN A 196 7.59 2.41 -17.06
CA ASN A 196 8.08 2.13 -18.41
C ASN A 196 8.88 0.83 -18.51
N LYS A 197 9.61 0.45 -17.45
CA LYS A 197 10.26 -0.86 -17.35
C LYS A 197 9.23 -1.98 -17.53
N ILE A 198 8.07 -1.89 -16.85
CA ILE A 198 6.99 -2.88 -16.97
C ILE A 198 6.23 -2.76 -18.30
N ARG A 199 6.02 -1.55 -18.81
CA ARG A 199 5.40 -1.33 -20.14
C ARG A 199 6.17 -2.06 -21.25
N SER A 200 7.50 -2.04 -21.19
CA SER A 200 8.36 -2.75 -22.14
C SER A 200 8.12 -4.26 -22.17
N LYS A 201 7.71 -4.85 -21.03
CA LYS A 201 7.45 -6.30 -20.88
C LYS A 201 6.04 -6.70 -21.27
N THR A 202 5.10 -5.79 -21.10
CA THR A 202 3.67 -5.98 -21.39
C THR A 202 3.30 -5.61 -22.83
N GLY A 203 4.21 -4.94 -23.55
CA GLY A 203 3.94 -4.41 -24.89
C GLY A 203 3.12 -3.11 -24.86
N ASP A 204 2.91 -2.53 -23.68
CA ASP A 204 2.28 -1.23 -23.51
C ASP A 204 3.21 -0.11 -24.06
N PRO A 205 2.68 0.97 -24.65
CA PRO A 205 3.50 2.06 -25.20
C PRO A 205 4.27 2.75 -24.09
N LYS A 206 5.50 3.19 -24.37
CA LYS A 206 6.28 4.00 -23.42
C LYS A 206 5.51 5.27 -23.06
N ARG A 207 5.27 5.49 -21.78
CA ARG A 207 4.67 6.71 -21.25
C ARG A 207 5.70 7.83 -21.28
N THR A 208 5.33 8.94 -21.91
CA THR A 208 6.19 10.12 -22.06
C THR A 208 5.57 11.39 -21.47
N THR A 209 4.45 11.25 -20.76
CA THR A 209 3.68 12.36 -20.20
C THR A 209 3.22 12.09 -18.77
N TYR A 210 3.14 13.16 -17.99
CA TYR A 210 2.47 13.20 -16.69
C TYR A 210 1.34 14.23 -16.74
N GLY A 211 0.10 13.76 -16.63
CA GLY A 211 -1.06 14.60 -16.93
C GLY A 211 -0.99 15.14 -18.36
N THR A 212 -0.98 16.46 -18.51
CA THR A 212 -0.84 17.14 -19.80
C THR A 212 0.60 17.52 -20.16
N LYS A 213 1.57 17.28 -19.25
CA LYS A 213 2.95 17.72 -19.39
C LYS A 213 3.81 16.60 -19.98
N LYS A 214 4.74 16.93 -20.89
CA LYS A 214 5.74 15.97 -21.41
C LYS A 214 6.89 15.82 -20.43
N VAL A 215 7.28 14.59 -20.13
CA VAL A 215 8.49 14.34 -19.34
C VAL A 215 9.71 14.75 -20.17
N PRO A 216 10.67 15.50 -19.61
CA PRO A 216 11.91 15.84 -20.31
C PRO A 216 12.63 14.58 -20.81
N LYS A 217 13.15 14.62 -22.04
CA LYS A 217 13.68 13.41 -22.72
C LYS A 217 14.91 12.85 -22.02
N GLU A 218 15.72 13.73 -21.47
CA GLU A 218 16.93 13.45 -20.72
C GLU A 218 16.67 12.75 -19.37
N LEU A 219 15.43 12.80 -18.88
CA LEU A 219 15.02 12.13 -17.64
C LEU A 219 14.19 10.85 -17.89
N LEU A 220 13.90 10.51 -19.16
CA LEU A 220 13.14 9.31 -19.53
C LEU A 220 14.08 8.14 -19.82
N GLU A 221 13.96 7.09 -18.99
CA GLU A 221 14.62 5.78 -19.19
C GLU A 221 13.82 4.90 -20.15
#